data_AF-T0UMD0-F1
#
_entry.id   AF-T0UMD0-F1
#
_cell.length_a   1.000
_cell.length_b   1.000
_cell.length_c   1.000
_cell.angle_alpha   90.00
_cell.angle_beta   90.00
_cell.angle_gamma   90.00
#
_symmetry.space_group_name_H-M   'P 1'
#
loop_
_entity.id
_entity.type
_entity.pdbx_description
1 polymer ?
#
loop_
_entity_poly.entity_id
_entity_poly.type
_entity_poly.pdbx_seq_one_letter_code
_entity_poly.pdbx_strand_id
1 'polypeptide(L)'
;MAFDALMGRQGLEILSIYAVISQLFSIVRLPAYMYAGAVSVFLPQASQKHENKSFMRVIYRNSYLVSFGFAVIVTLCANIFAEFLSSQINTNIIALTAFTMLVMAATPLYESSKMLLQSSHAEKWVVSLTALVNIMSIAILLVIQVLGFQTYQTLYFVYGLSLVILSILFIKKANSIT
;
A
#
# COMPACT_ATOMS: atom_id res chain seq x y z
N MET A 1 3.01 6.36 13.11
CA MET A 1 4.40 6.83 12.78
C MET A 1 4.29 8.10 11.93
N ALA A 2 5.31 8.97 11.83
CA ALA A 2 5.29 10.35 11.27
C ALA A 2 4.09 10.80 10.38
N PHE A 3 3.70 10.01 9.39
CA PHE A 3 2.45 10.18 8.60
C PHE A 3 1.20 10.45 9.45
N ASP A 4 0.92 9.64 10.49
CA ASP A 4 -0.28 9.80 11.35
C ASP A 4 -0.25 11.14 12.10
N ALA A 5 0.94 11.57 12.53
CA ALA A 5 1.11 12.85 13.21
C ALA A 5 0.86 14.03 12.26
N LEU A 6 1.33 13.90 11.01
CA LEU A 6 1.09 14.89 9.96
C LEU A 6 -0.39 14.94 9.53
N MET A 7 -1.08 13.79 9.53
CA MET A 7 -2.52 13.68 9.27
C MET A 7 -3.33 14.29 10.42
N GLY A 8 -2.94 14.07 11.68
CA GLY A 8 -3.55 14.69 12.85
C GLY A 8 -3.54 16.22 12.82
N ARG A 9 -2.56 16.83 12.15
CA ARG A 9 -2.49 18.29 11.98
C ARG A 9 -3.48 18.86 10.96
N GLN A 10 -4.16 18.01 10.18
CA GLN A 10 -5.12 18.45 9.15
C GLN A 10 -6.48 18.86 9.73
N GLY A 11 -6.70 18.65 11.03
CA GLY A 11 -7.95 18.95 11.71
C GLY A 11 -8.79 17.70 11.97
N LEU A 12 -9.76 17.85 12.88
CA LEU A 12 -10.56 16.73 13.39
C LEU A 12 -11.43 16.07 12.32
N GLU A 13 -11.98 16.85 11.38
CA GLU A 13 -12.82 16.32 10.32
C GLU A 13 -12.03 15.38 9.39
N ILE A 14 -10.89 15.84 8.88
CA ILE A 14 -10.02 15.04 8.01
C ILE A 14 -9.47 13.82 8.75
N LEU A 15 -9.16 13.96 10.05
CA LEU A 15 -8.67 12.85 10.87
C LEU A 15 -9.72 11.75 11.03
N SER A 16 -10.99 12.10 11.25
CA SER A 16 -12.09 11.14 11.34
C SER A 16 -12.34 10.43 10.01
N ILE A 17 -12.33 11.16 8.90
CA ILE A 17 -12.43 10.58 7.55
C ILE A 17 -11.24 9.65 7.27
N TYR A 18 -10.02 10.08 7.63
CA TYR A 18 -8.82 9.24 7.53
C TYR A 18 -8.96 7.94 8.33
N ALA A 19 -9.47 8.00 9.57
CA ALA A 19 -9.63 6.82 10.40
C ALA A 19 -10.53 5.78 9.71
N VAL A 20 -11.67 6.20 9.15
CA VAL A 20 -12.56 5.32 8.38
C VAL A 20 -11.86 4.78 7.14
N ILE A 21 -11.27 5.64 6.31
CA ILE A 21 -10.61 5.22 5.07
C ILE A 21 -9.44 4.27 5.36
N SER A 22 -8.72 4.45 6.47
CA SER A 22 -7.61 3.57 6.87
C SER A 22 -8.08 2.15 7.18
N GLN A 23 -9.27 1.99 7.77
CA GLN A 23 -9.87 0.69 8.03
C GLN A 23 -10.40 0.04 6.76
N LEU A 24 -11.09 0.83 5.94
CA LEU A 24 -11.52 0.42 4.61
C LEU A 24 -10.35 -0.07 3.75
N PHE A 25 -9.25 0.68 3.76
CA PHE A 25 -8.04 0.32 3.05
C PHE A 25 -7.38 -0.94 3.63
N SER A 26 -7.42 -1.15 4.95
CA SER A 26 -6.91 -2.37 5.57
C SER A 26 -7.61 -3.63 5.04
N ILE A 27 -8.92 -3.56 4.79
CA ILE A 27 -9.68 -4.64 4.14
C ILE A 27 -9.15 -4.91 2.73
N VAL A 28 -8.93 -3.85 1.94
CA VAL A 28 -8.40 -3.93 0.56
C VAL A 28 -6.99 -4.51 0.50
N ARG A 29 -6.18 -4.33 1.55
CA ARG A 29 -4.81 -4.88 1.65
C ARG A 29 -4.77 -6.35 2.06
N LEU A 30 -5.82 -6.91 2.64
CA LEU A 30 -5.81 -8.30 3.10
C LEU A 30 -5.38 -9.30 2.01
N PRO A 31 -5.93 -9.24 0.78
CA PRO A 31 -5.48 -10.12 -0.29
C PRO A 31 -3.99 -9.96 -0.60
N ALA A 32 -3.49 -8.72 -0.64
CA ALA A 32 -2.07 -8.45 -0.88
C ALA A 32 -1.17 -9.16 0.15
N TYR A 33 -1.53 -9.12 1.43
CA TYR A 33 -0.77 -9.81 2.47
C TYR A 33 -0.90 -11.34 2.40
N MET A 34 -2.10 -11.86 2.10
CA MET A 34 -2.31 -13.30 1.96
C MET A 34 -1.49 -13.88 0.81
N TYR A 35 -1.52 -13.24 -0.35
CA TYR A 35 -0.75 -13.65 -1.52
C TYR A 35 0.76 -13.45 -1.32
N ALA A 36 1.18 -12.36 -0.66
CA ALA A 36 2.59 -12.19 -0.27
C ALA A 36 3.05 -13.32 0.67
N GLY A 37 2.26 -13.65 1.70
CA GLY A 37 2.56 -14.78 2.59
C GLY A 37 2.71 -16.11 1.82
N ALA A 38 1.84 -16.35 0.84
CA ALA A 38 1.94 -17.53 -0.02
C ALA A 38 3.28 -17.60 -0.79
N VAL A 39 3.90 -16.48 -1.15
CA VAL A 39 5.23 -16.46 -1.76
C VAL A 39 6.26 -17.13 -0.86
N SER A 40 6.33 -16.74 0.43
CA SER A 40 7.32 -17.33 1.35
C SER A 40 7.17 -18.85 1.53
N VAL A 41 5.94 -19.37 1.43
CA VAL A 41 5.64 -20.79 1.64
C VAL A 41 5.88 -21.62 0.37
N PHE A 42 5.44 -21.13 -0.78
CA PHE A 42 5.41 -21.92 -2.02
C PHE A 42 6.55 -21.62 -2.99
N LEU A 43 7.30 -20.52 -2.81
CA LEU A 43 8.44 -20.20 -3.66
C LEU A 43 9.52 -21.30 -3.70
N PRO A 44 9.91 -21.95 -2.57
CA PRO A 44 10.90 -23.02 -2.62
C PRO A 44 10.44 -24.21 -3.49
N GLN A 45 9.16 -24.57 -3.43
CA GLN A 45 8.57 -25.65 -4.24
C GLN A 45 8.51 -25.28 -5.73
N ALA A 46 8.14 -24.03 -6.04
CA ALA A 46 8.16 -23.53 -7.42
C ALA A 46 9.59 -23.51 -7.98
N SER A 47 10.59 -23.24 -7.13
CA SER A 47 11.99 -23.17 -7.54
C SER A 47 12.56 -24.55 -7.86
N GLN A 48 12.17 -25.58 -7.12
CA GLN A 48 12.51 -26.98 -7.44
C GLN A 48 11.96 -27.42 -8.79
N LYS A 49 10.81 -26.87 -9.21
CA LYS A 49 10.17 -27.16 -10.51
C LYS A 49 10.61 -26.21 -11.63
N HIS A 50 11.51 -25.24 -11.35
CA HIS A 50 11.89 -24.16 -12.28
C HIS A 50 10.71 -23.28 -12.77
N GLU A 51 9.66 -23.14 -11.96
CA GLU A 51 8.42 -22.43 -12.31
C GLU A 51 8.25 -21.05 -11.64
N ASN A 52 9.31 -20.52 -11.02
CA ASN A 52 9.29 -19.26 -10.24
C ASN A 52 8.58 -18.10 -10.95
N LYS A 53 8.88 -17.90 -12.23
CA LYS A 53 8.31 -16.80 -13.02
C LYS A 53 6.80 -16.98 -13.27
N SER A 54 6.36 -18.22 -13.50
CA SER A 54 4.95 -18.55 -13.69
C SER A 54 4.19 -18.38 -12.38
N PHE A 55 4.74 -18.91 -11.29
CA PHE A 55 4.20 -18.77 -9.94
C PHE A 55 4.02 -17.31 -9.54
N MET A 56 5.07 -16.48 -9.66
CA MET A 56 4.99 -15.06 -9.32
C MET A 56 4.00 -14.30 -10.19
N ARG A 57 3.86 -14.64 -11.48
CA ARG A 57 2.84 -14.04 -12.36
C ARG A 57 1.42 -14.34 -11.85
N VAL A 58 1.16 -15.56 -11.38
CA VAL A 58 -0.13 -15.95 -10.80
C VAL A 58 -0.39 -15.18 -9.50
N ILE A 59 0.63 -15.09 -8.61
CA ILE A 59 0.54 -14.32 -7.36
C ILE A 59 0.21 -12.86 -7.65
N TYR A 60 0.96 -12.18 -8.53
CA TYR A 60 0.70 -10.78 -8.84
C TYR A 60 -0.68 -10.58 -9.45
N ARG A 61 -1.08 -11.41 -10.41
CA ARG A 61 -2.38 -11.30 -11.07
C ARG A 61 -3.52 -11.48 -10.08
N ASN A 62 -3.51 -12.55 -9.29
CA ASN A 62 -4.59 -12.85 -8.38
C ASN A 62 -4.64 -11.86 -7.22
N SER A 63 -3.49 -11.45 -6.70
CA SER A 63 -3.42 -10.41 -5.68
C SER A 63 -4.01 -9.10 -6.17
N TYR A 64 -3.71 -8.68 -7.40
CA TYR A 64 -4.32 -7.48 -7.98
C TYR A 64 -5.81 -7.62 -8.18
N LEU A 65 -6.25 -8.72 -8.79
CA LEU A 65 -7.65 -8.90 -9.17
C LEU A 65 -8.54 -8.91 -7.92
N VAL A 66 -8.13 -9.64 -6.88
CA VAL A 66 -8.87 -9.69 -5.62
C VAL A 66 -8.81 -8.34 -4.90
N SER A 67 -7.63 -7.73 -4.72
CA SER A 67 -7.54 -6.39 -4.09
C SER A 67 -8.34 -5.34 -4.86
N PHE A 68 -8.36 -5.39 -6.20
CA PHE A 68 -9.17 -4.48 -7.01
C PHE A 68 -10.67 -4.70 -6.79
N GLY A 69 -11.13 -5.96 -6.75
CA GLY A 69 -12.52 -6.29 -6.41
C GLY A 69 -12.93 -5.73 -5.05
N PHE A 70 -12.08 -5.90 -4.03
CA PHE A 70 -12.31 -5.30 -2.72
C PHE A 70 -12.28 -3.77 -2.77
N ALA A 71 -11.36 -3.16 -3.51
CA ALA A 71 -11.27 -1.70 -3.64
C ALA A 71 -12.54 -1.10 -4.23
N VAL A 72 -13.13 -1.74 -5.25
CA VAL A 72 -14.40 -1.31 -5.87
C VAL A 72 -15.54 -1.39 -4.85
N ILE A 73 -15.71 -2.53 -4.18
CA ILE A 73 -16.78 -2.73 -3.18
C ILE A 73 -16.65 -1.70 -2.06
N VAL A 74 -15.46 -1.58 -1.48
CA VAL A 74 -15.17 -0.67 -0.38
C VAL A 74 -15.40 0.80 -0.77
N THR A 75 -15.03 1.18 -1.99
CA THR A 75 -15.25 2.55 -2.49
C THR A 75 -16.73 2.85 -2.67
N LEU A 76 -17.50 1.91 -3.23
CA LEU A 76 -18.95 2.08 -3.41
C LEU A 76 -19.71 2.11 -2.08
N CYS A 77 -19.25 1.32 -1.10
CA CYS A 77 -19.85 1.27 0.23
C CYS A 77 -19.27 2.29 1.22
N ALA A 78 -18.37 3.19 0.78
CA ALA A 78 -17.59 4.03 1.69
C ALA A 78 -18.46 4.89 2.62
N ASN A 79 -19.54 5.48 2.12
CA ASN A 79 -20.44 6.30 2.94
C ASN A 79 -21.23 5.47 3.96
N ILE A 80 -21.67 4.26 3.57
CA ILE A 80 -22.37 3.34 4.48
C ILE A 80 -21.45 2.95 5.64
N PHE A 81 -20.18 2.67 5.34
CA PHE A 81 -19.18 2.39 6.37
C PHE A 81 -18.84 3.61 7.22
N ALA A 82 -18.80 4.81 6.64
CA ALA A 82 -18.57 6.04 7.38
C ALA A 82 -19.67 6.28 8.41
N GLU A 83 -20.94 6.16 8.01
CA GLU A 83 -22.10 6.31 8.89
C GLU A 83 -22.12 5.22 9.98
N PHE A 84 -21.78 3.98 9.63
CA PHE A 84 -21.68 2.88 10.58
C PHE A 84 -20.58 3.10 11.65
N LEU A 85 -19.43 3.65 11.25
CA LEU A 85 -18.28 3.84 12.14
C LEU A 85 -18.30 5.17 12.89
N SER A 86 -18.99 6.19 12.39
CA SER A 86 -19.04 7.51 13.01
C SER A 86 -20.28 8.31 12.60
N SER A 87 -21.08 8.70 13.61
CA SER A 87 -22.23 9.61 13.43
C SER A 87 -21.85 11.06 13.14
N GLN A 88 -20.54 11.40 13.15
CA GLN A 88 -20.05 12.75 12.86
C GLN A 88 -19.62 12.94 11.40
N ILE A 89 -19.50 11.86 10.62
CA ILE A 89 -19.11 11.95 9.21
C ILE A 89 -20.37 12.02 8.36
N ASN A 90 -20.85 13.25 8.13
CA ASN A 90 -22.00 13.51 7.26
C ASN A 90 -21.59 13.92 5.84
N THR A 91 -20.29 13.89 5.54
CA THR A 91 -19.74 14.26 4.24
C THR A 91 -19.56 13.02 3.36
N ASN A 92 -19.71 13.21 2.05
CA ASN A 92 -19.48 12.13 1.09
C ASN A 92 -17.98 11.85 0.96
N ILE A 93 -17.55 10.67 1.39
CA ILE A 93 -16.13 10.26 1.40
C ILE A 93 -15.75 9.37 0.20
N ILE A 94 -16.68 9.10 -0.73
CA ILE A 94 -16.43 8.21 -1.88
C ILE A 94 -15.24 8.71 -2.71
N ALA A 95 -15.19 10.01 -3.03
CA ALA A 95 -14.11 10.57 -3.85
C ALA A 95 -12.74 10.42 -3.17
N LEU A 96 -12.67 10.67 -1.85
CA LEU A 96 -11.44 10.56 -1.08
C LEU A 96 -11.00 9.10 -0.91
N THR A 97 -11.97 8.20 -0.75
CA THR A 97 -11.74 6.75 -0.70
C THR A 97 -11.20 6.26 -2.05
N ALA A 98 -11.84 6.64 -3.16
CA ALA A 98 -11.42 6.29 -4.52
C ALA A 98 -9.98 6.77 -4.80
N PHE A 99 -9.68 8.03 -4.46
CA PHE A 99 -8.33 8.58 -4.56
C PHE A 99 -7.32 7.72 -3.78
N THR A 100 -7.63 7.37 -2.54
CA THR A 100 -6.75 6.56 -1.69
C THR A 100 -6.52 5.17 -2.29
N MET A 101 -7.56 4.50 -2.75
CA MET A 101 -7.42 3.18 -3.39
C MET A 101 -6.56 3.24 -4.65
N LEU A 102 -6.73 4.29 -5.46
CA LEU A 102 -5.95 4.49 -6.68
C LEU A 102 -4.47 4.74 -6.37
N VAL A 103 -4.18 5.65 -5.45
CA VAL A 103 -2.81 6.00 -5.08
C VAL A 103 -2.08 4.83 -4.41
N MET A 104 -2.82 4.01 -3.66
CA MET A 104 -2.29 2.83 -2.98
C MET A 104 -2.34 1.56 -3.85
N ALA A 105 -2.71 1.68 -5.13
CA ALA A 105 -2.86 0.54 -6.02
C ALA A 105 -1.57 -0.28 -6.22
N ALA A 106 -0.40 0.28 -5.91
CA ALA A 106 0.89 -0.43 -5.97
C ALA A 106 1.10 -1.44 -4.81
N THR A 107 0.26 -1.41 -3.77
CA THR A 107 0.42 -2.26 -2.57
C THR A 107 0.56 -3.75 -2.89
N PRO A 108 -0.27 -4.35 -3.77
CA PRO A 108 -0.12 -5.77 -4.12
C PRO A 108 1.24 -6.12 -4.77
N LEU A 109 1.76 -5.24 -5.65
CA LEU A 109 3.11 -5.42 -6.23
C LEU A 109 4.17 -5.31 -5.14
N TYR A 110 4.08 -4.27 -4.32
CA TYR A 110 5.04 -3.99 -3.27
C TYR A 110 5.17 -5.17 -2.31
N GLU A 111 4.07 -5.64 -1.71
CA GLU A 111 4.13 -6.71 -0.70
C GLU A 111 4.60 -8.04 -1.31
N SER A 112 4.12 -8.40 -2.50
CA SER A 112 4.49 -9.65 -3.15
C SER A 112 5.95 -9.65 -3.64
N SER A 113 6.44 -8.53 -4.19
CA SER A 113 7.84 -8.39 -4.63
C SER A 113 8.82 -8.30 -3.46
N LYS A 114 8.41 -7.62 -2.38
CA LYS A 114 9.15 -7.60 -1.11
C LYS A 114 9.33 -9.02 -0.58
N MET A 115 8.24 -9.79 -0.50
CA MET A 115 8.32 -11.14 0.04
C MET A 115 9.13 -12.09 -0.85
N LEU A 116 9.06 -11.92 -2.17
CA LEU A 116 9.93 -12.64 -3.12
C LEU A 116 11.41 -12.40 -2.79
N LEU A 117 11.83 -11.14 -2.67
CA LEU A 117 13.22 -10.80 -2.36
C LEU A 117 13.67 -11.29 -0.98
N GLN A 118 12.80 -11.17 0.02
CA GLN A 118 13.09 -11.70 1.36
C GLN A 118 13.24 -13.22 1.35
N SER A 119 12.42 -13.92 0.56
CA SER A 119 12.50 -15.38 0.40
C SER A 119 13.69 -15.82 -0.46
N SER A 120 14.31 -14.91 -1.22
CA SER A 120 15.52 -15.13 -2.03
C SER A 120 16.79 -14.60 -1.35
N HIS A 121 16.83 -14.53 -0.03
CA HIS A 121 17.98 -14.09 0.78
C HIS A 121 18.46 -12.64 0.55
N ALA A 122 17.60 -11.77 0.00
CA ALA A 122 17.89 -10.35 -0.21
C ALA A 122 17.30 -9.43 0.89
N GLU A 123 17.00 -9.98 2.08
CA GLU A 123 16.35 -9.28 3.20
C GLU A 123 17.05 -7.98 3.63
N LYS A 124 18.38 -7.99 3.75
CA LYS A 124 19.17 -6.81 4.17
C LYS A 124 19.00 -5.66 3.18
N TRP A 125 18.97 -5.98 1.89
CA TRP A 125 18.79 -5.00 0.82
C TRP A 125 17.37 -4.42 0.85
N VAL A 126 16.35 -5.28 1.02
CA VAL A 126 14.96 -4.85 1.18
C VAL A 126 14.82 -3.88 2.35
N VAL A 127 15.32 -4.24 3.53
CA VAL A 127 15.22 -3.41 4.74
C VAL A 127 15.92 -2.08 4.56
N SER A 128 17.17 -2.09 4.06
CA SER A 128 17.95 -0.86 3.85
C SER A 128 17.28 0.08 2.85
N LEU A 129 16.78 -0.44 1.73
CA LEU A 129 16.13 0.38 0.71
C LEU A 129 14.78 0.93 1.19
N THR A 130 13.96 0.11 1.87
CA THR A 130 12.69 0.58 2.44
C THR A 130 12.93 1.66 3.48
N ALA A 131 13.95 1.51 4.34
CA ALA A 131 14.31 2.54 5.31
C ALA A 131 14.71 3.85 4.62
N LEU A 132 15.57 3.78 3.60
CA LEU A 132 16.00 4.95 2.84
C LEU A 132 14.80 5.67 2.18
N VAL A 133 13.94 4.94 1.47
CA VAL A 133 12.77 5.54 0.80
C VAL A 133 11.80 6.15 1.81
N ASN A 134 11.57 5.50 2.95
CA ASN A 134 10.69 6.03 4.00
C ASN A 134 11.26 7.31 4.64
N ILE A 135 12.57 7.35 4.93
CA ILE A 135 13.23 8.56 5.47
C ILE A 135 13.12 9.72 4.48
N MET A 136 13.39 9.47 3.19
CA MET A 136 13.25 10.48 2.14
C MET A 136 11.80 10.95 2.01
N SER A 137 10.83 10.04 2.10
CA SER A 137 9.40 10.37 2.04
C SER A 137 8.98 11.26 3.21
N ILE A 138 9.44 10.95 4.43
CA ILE A 138 9.19 11.79 5.61
C ILE A 138 9.83 13.17 5.44
N ALA A 139 11.07 13.26 4.94
CA ALA A 139 11.73 14.54 4.69
C ALA A 139 10.95 15.39 3.67
N ILE A 140 10.49 14.80 2.57
CA ILE A 140 9.64 15.48 1.57
C ILE A 140 8.35 16.00 2.21
N LEU A 141 7.67 15.18 3.02
CA LEU A 141 6.45 15.59 3.71
C LEU A 141 6.69 16.75 4.67
N LEU A 142 7.80 16.75 5.40
CA LEU A 142 8.17 17.86 6.29
C LEU A 142 8.47 19.15 5.51
N VAL A 143 9.09 19.07 4.33
CA VAL A 143 9.29 20.24 3.47
C VAL A 143 7.94 20.77 2.96
N ILE A 144 7.06 19.90 2.48
CA ILE A 144 5.70 20.28 2.04
C ILE A 144 4.92 20.95 3.19
N GLN A 145 5.10 20.43 4.40
CA GLN A 145 4.52 21.00 5.61
C GLN A 145 4.97 22.44 5.87
N VAL A 146 6.29 22.70 5.80
CA VAL A 146 6.88 24.03 6.00
C VAL A 146 6.38 25.01 4.94
N LEU A 147 6.17 24.54 3.71
CA LEU A 147 5.62 25.34 2.61
C LEU A 147 4.10 25.61 2.75
N GLY A 148 3.40 24.96 3.68
CA GLY A 148 1.98 25.18 3.93
C GLY A 148 1.02 24.49 2.95
N PHE A 149 1.52 23.63 2.05
CA PHE A 149 0.69 22.93 1.05
C PHE A 149 0.23 21.54 1.47
N GLN A 150 0.49 21.14 2.71
CA GLN A 150 0.19 19.78 3.15
C GLN A 150 -1.31 19.56 3.32
N THR A 151 -1.87 18.68 2.50
CA THR A 151 -3.25 18.19 2.54
C THR A 151 -3.29 16.66 2.65
N TYR A 152 -4.47 16.10 2.92
CA TYR A 152 -4.72 14.65 2.83
C TYR A 152 -4.19 14.04 1.53
N GLN A 153 -4.49 14.68 0.39
CA GLN A 153 -4.11 14.19 -0.93
C GLN A 153 -2.59 14.17 -1.09
N THR A 154 -1.90 15.23 -0.66
CA THR A 154 -0.43 15.28 -0.74
C THR A 154 0.22 14.20 0.13
N LEU A 155 -0.33 13.94 1.32
CA LEU A 155 0.17 12.90 2.22
C LEU A 155 0.08 11.53 1.57
N TYR A 156 -1.12 11.14 1.12
CA TYR A 156 -1.33 9.86 0.46
C TYR A 156 -0.57 9.76 -0.85
N PHE A 157 -0.47 10.83 -1.63
CA PHE A 157 0.27 10.85 -2.90
C PHE A 157 1.75 10.50 -2.69
N VAL A 158 2.43 11.16 -1.73
CA VAL A 158 3.83 10.84 -1.41
C VAL A 158 3.96 9.40 -0.93
N TYR A 159 3.01 8.92 -0.12
CA TYR A 159 3.04 7.55 0.36
C TYR A 159 2.83 6.53 -0.77
N GLY A 160 1.85 6.71 -1.64
CA GLY A 160 1.63 5.85 -2.81
C GLY A 160 2.81 5.86 -3.78
N LEU A 161 3.42 7.04 -4.00
CA LEU A 161 4.63 7.15 -4.82
C LEU A 161 5.79 6.36 -4.23
N SER A 162 5.97 6.39 -2.90
CA SER A 162 6.99 5.59 -2.23
C SER A 162 6.81 4.08 -2.48
N LEU A 163 5.56 3.60 -2.47
CA LEU A 163 5.23 2.20 -2.78
C LEU A 163 5.48 1.86 -4.25
N VAL A 164 5.17 2.76 -5.18
CA VAL A 164 5.47 2.58 -6.61
C VAL A 164 6.97 2.47 -6.83
N ILE A 165 7.76 3.39 -6.25
CA ILE A 165 9.22 3.39 -6.35
C ILE A 165 9.79 2.07 -5.80
N LEU A 166 9.37 1.67 -4.60
CA LEU A 166 9.83 0.41 -3.99
C LEU A 166 9.43 -0.80 -4.83
N SER A 167 8.20 -0.84 -5.36
CA SER A 167 7.74 -1.94 -6.22
C SER A 167 8.61 -2.09 -7.47
N ILE A 168 8.93 -0.98 -8.14
CA ILE A 168 9.77 -0.98 -9.35
C ILE A 168 11.18 -1.47 -9.01
N LEU A 169 11.78 -0.94 -7.94
CA LEU A 169 13.13 -1.32 -7.52
C LEU A 169 13.20 -2.80 -7.12
N PHE A 170 12.17 -3.28 -6.42
CA PHE A 170 12.10 -4.67 -5.97
C PHE A 170 11.93 -5.64 -7.14
N ILE A 171 11.03 -5.35 -8.07
CA ILE A 171 10.86 -6.16 -9.28
C ILE A 171 12.15 -6.17 -10.12
N LYS A 172 12.81 -5.02 -10.27
CA LYS A 172 14.09 -4.92 -10.99
C LYS A 172 15.17 -5.77 -10.33
N LYS A 173 15.26 -5.74 -9.00
CA LYS A 173 16.22 -6.56 -8.24
C LYS A 173 15.88 -8.05 -8.33
N ALA A 174 14.60 -8.40 -8.28
CA ALA A 174 14.15 -9.79 -8.41
C ALA A 174 14.55 -10.39 -9.76
N ASN A 175 14.28 -9.69 -10.87
CA ASN A 175 14.69 -10.11 -12.22
C ASN A 175 16.21 -10.27 -12.41
N SER A 176 17.02 -9.71 -11.53
CA SER A 176 18.49 -9.86 -11.58
C SER A 176 18.98 -11.09 -10.79
N ILE A 177 18.14 -11.68 -9.93
CA ILE A 177 18.52 -12.77 -9.01
C ILE A 177 17.80 -14.08 -9.39
N THR A 178 16.60 -14.00 -9.95
CA THR A 178 15.82 -15.15 -10.47
C THR A 178 16.04 -15.35 -11.96
#